data_AF-A0A0D2M3S7-F1
#
_entry.id   AF-A0A0D2M3S7-F1
#
_cell.length_a   1.000
_cell.length_b   1.000
_cell.length_c   1.000
_cell.angle_alpha   90.00
_cell.angle_beta   90.00
_cell.angle_gamma   90.00
#
_symmetry.space_group_name_H-M   'P 1'
#
loop_
_entity.id
_entity.type
_entity.pdbx_description
1 polymer ?
#
loop_
_entity_poly.entity_id
_entity_poly.type
_entity_poly.pdbx_seq_one_letter_code
_entity_poly.pdbx_strand_id
1 'polypeptide(L)'
;MELLTRPVLLFLDEPTSGLDSTTALSLCRLLRGLADSGACTVIATLHQPQTKIFQLFEGLILLRGGAVVYQGPASEALAYFEDAGHKCPELTNPADFLMDVIMPNSGDMGGSTCSLDTKAAVLRHQLARDVSVVWREARPPVALREVVPWSRQFTVLLERSFKEKMRQRDVLLTQLAQSVAMAVLIGTVFLQIGTNQTSTTRRQPVLFFCVINQGMFGALQITAETLFQLPMPVIFSIIVYWLVGLQAVASKFIIFTCFMVLCSLSATSLALFVSAWCRTTDLSVTVLPLALEICRLFGGFFLPPASLPKYFVWLDALSYVKYSYEGVSLNELDGLVVTCTPSQLAPDGSCPITSGQQTIDKLGLGYINIWGAALALIGFIIVTRALAYVGVRKIKW
;
A
#
# COMPACT_ATOMS: atom_id res chain seq x y z
N MET A 1 -13.80 16.69 6.73
CA MET A 1 -13.60 15.74 7.85
C MET A 1 -13.11 16.46 9.10
N GLU A 2 -12.12 17.33 8.98
CA GLU A 2 -11.60 18.13 10.12
C GLU A 2 -12.67 18.97 10.86
N LEU A 3 -13.67 19.51 10.16
CA LEU A 3 -14.76 20.26 10.82
C LEU A 3 -15.65 19.39 11.72
N LEU A 4 -15.70 18.07 11.53
CA LEU A 4 -16.47 17.15 12.38
C LEU A 4 -15.91 17.10 13.81
N THR A 5 -14.63 17.43 13.98
CA THR A 5 -13.99 17.43 15.30
C THR A 5 -14.16 18.73 16.06
N ARG A 6 -14.84 19.74 15.48
CA ARG A 6 -15.00 21.10 16.04
C ARG A 6 -13.66 21.65 16.56
N PRO A 7 -12.65 21.79 15.69
CA PRO A 7 -11.32 22.25 16.10
C PRO A 7 -11.40 23.70 16.60
N VAL A 8 -10.63 24.00 17.65
CA VAL A 8 -10.43 25.38 18.13
C VAL A 8 -9.44 26.13 17.24
N LEU A 9 -8.52 25.40 16.59
CA LEU A 9 -7.52 25.93 15.67
C LEU A 9 -7.51 25.07 14.40
N LEU A 10 -7.74 25.69 13.25
CA LEU A 10 -7.81 25.03 11.96
C LEU A 10 -6.74 25.59 11.02
N PHE A 11 -5.82 24.72 10.60
CA PHE A 11 -4.82 25.02 9.57
C PHE A 11 -5.29 24.48 8.22
N LEU A 12 -5.20 25.31 7.19
CA LEU A 12 -5.59 24.98 5.83
C LEU A 12 -4.43 25.30 4.89
N ASP A 13 -3.96 24.29 4.16
CA ASP A 13 -2.94 24.49 3.14
C ASP A 13 -3.61 24.65 1.76
N GLU A 14 -3.47 25.83 1.17
CA GLU A 14 -4.01 26.21 -0.14
C GLU A 14 -5.46 25.75 -0.41
N PRO A 15 -6.45 26.07 0.45
CA PRO A 15 -7.79 25.51 0.37
C PRO A 15 -8.57 25.93 -0.89
N THR A 16 -8.09 26.94 -1.63
CA THR A 16 -8.70 27.41 -2.88
C THR A 16 -8.07 26.82 -4.13
N SER A 17 -6.99 26.02 -4.02
CA SER A 17 -6.31 25.43 -5.16
C SER A 17 -7.21 24.42 -5.87
N GLY A 18 -7.32 24.54 -7.20
CA GLY A 18 -8.18 23.68 -8.03
C GLY A 18 -9.69 23.99 -7.97
N LEU A 19 -10.10 25.03 -7.25
CA LEU A 19 -11.50 25.51 -7.25
C LEU A 19 -11.70 26.62 -8.28
N ASP A 20 -12.91 26.70 -8.83
CA ASP A 20 -13.33 27.88 -9.59
C ASP A 20 -13.53 29.08 -8.65
N SER A 21 -13.52 30.29 -9.22
CA SER A 21 -13.59 31.54 -8.46
C SER A 21 -14.82 31.67 -7.57
N THR A 22 -15.96 31.09 -7.96
CA THR A 22 -17.21 31.24 -7.22
C THR A 22 -17.27 30.28 -6.03
N THR A 23 -16.79 29.04 -6.22
CA THR A 23 -16.68 28.06 -5.14
C THR A 23 -15.61 28.46 -4.14
N ALA A 24 -14.47 28.98 -4.61
CA ALA A 24 -13.41 29.52 -3.75
C ALA A 24 -13.93 30.65 -2.84
N LEU A 25 -14.70 31.60 -3.40
CA LEU A 25 -15.30 32.68 -2.61
C LEU A 25 -16.31 32.15 -1.59
N SER A 26 -17.12 31.16 -1.96
CA SER A 26 -18.10 30.55 -1.07
C SER A 26 -17.44 29.80 0.09
N LEU A 27 -16.33 29.10 -0.19
CA LEU A 27 -15.49 28.46 0.82
C LEU A 27 -14.91 29.49 1.80
N CYS A 28 -14.30 30.56 1.29
CA CYS A 28 -13.72 31.61 2.14
C CYS A 28 -14.77 32.30 3.01
N ARG A 29 -16.00 32.51 2.51
CA ARG A 29 -17.11 33.05 3.33
C ARG A 29 -17.52 32.10 4.44
N LEU A 30 -17.55 30.79 4.17
CA LEU A 30 -17.85 29.78 5.18
C LEU A 30 -16.76 29.75 6.26
N LEU A 31 -15.48 29.79 5.86
CA LEU A 31 -14.36 29.89 6.79
C LEU A 31 -14.40 31.17 7.62
N ARG A 32 -14.78 32.30 7.01
CA ARG A 32 -14.97 33.57 7.71
C ARG A 32 -16.09 33.47 8.75
N GLY A 33 -17.25 32.91 8.37
CA GLY A 33 -18.35 32.70 9.31
C GLY A 33 -17.99 31.78 10.48
N LEU A 34 -17.12 30.78 10.26
CA LEU A 34 -16.58 29.96 11.34
C LEU A 34 -15.68 30.76 12.29
N ALA A 35 -14.81 31.62 11.74
CA ALA A 35 -13.96 32.50 12.55
C ALA A 35 -14.78 33.53 13.34
N ASP A 36 -15.78 34.15 12.71
CA ASP A 36 -16.66 35.15 13.34
C ASP A 36 -17.49 34.57 14.49
N SER A 37 -17.77 33.26 14.48
CA SER A 37 -18.45 32.59 15.60
C SER A 37 -17.61 32.54 16.89
N GLY A 38 -16.31 32.84 16.82
CA GLY A 38 -15.36 32.80 17.93
C GLY A 38 -14.99 31.38 18.39
N ALA A 39 -15.58 30.34 17.79
CA ALA A 39 -15.35 28.95 18.18
C ALA A 39 -14.07 28.33 17.57
N CYS A 40 -13.53 28.93 16.50
CA CYS A 40 -12.41 28.39 15.75
C CYS A 40 -11.54 29.51 15.17
N THR A 41 -10.23 29.48 15.44
CA THR A 41 -9.25 30.31 14.74
C THR A 41 -8.82 29.60 13.45
N VAL A 42 -8.98 30.26 12.31
CA VAL A 42 -8.63 29.71 10.99
C VAL A 42 -7.35 30.36 10.49
N ILE A 43 -6.37 29.54 10.11
CA ILE A 43 -5.12 29.96 9.48
C ILE A 43 -5.02 29.24 8.14
N ALA A 44 -4.90 29.99 7.06
CA ALA A 44 -4.82 29.44 5.71
C ALA A 44 -3.67 30.04 4.90
N THR A 45 -3.02 29.23 4.09
CA THR A 45 -2.11 29.70 3.02
C THR A 45 -2.93 29.89 1.74
N LEU A 46 -2.75 31.01 1.05
CA LEU A 46 -3.49 31.30 -0.19
C LEU A 46 -2.52 31.85 -1.24
N HIS A 47 -2.53 31.22 -2.40
CA HIS A 47 -1.77 31.69 -3.56
C HIS A 47 -2.64 32.64 -4.39
N GLN A 48 -2.24 33.91 -4.49
CA GLN A 48 -2.88 34.94 -5.35
C GLN A 48 -4.43 35.01 -5.23
N PRO A 49 -4.97 35.37 -4.05
CA PRO A 49 -6.42 35.44 -3.87
C PRO A 49 -7.05 36.59 -4.67
N GLN A 50 -8.27 36.36 -5.16
CA GLN A 50 -9.07 37.42 -5.77
C GLN A 50 -9.37 38.54 -4.79
N THR A 51 -9.59 39.76 -5.29
CA THR A 51 -9.89 40.94 -4.47
C THR A 51 -11.06 40.73 -3.50
N LYS A 52 -12.11 40.03 -3.93
CA LYS A 52 -13.27 39.70 -3.06
C LYS A 52 -12.90 38.79 -1.89
N ILE A 53 -11.91 37.90 -2.07
CA ILE A 53 -11.42 37.02 -1.02
C ILE A 53 -10.48 37.79 -0.09
N PHE A 54 -9.60 38.64 -0.65
CA PHE A 54 -8.70 39.49 0.13
C PHE A 54 -9.45 40.36 1.14
N GLN A 55 -10.60 40.90 0.76
CA GLN A 55 -11.47 41.70 1.64
C GLN A 55 -12.06 40.93 2.83
N LEU A 56 -12.01 39.59 2.82
CA LEU A 56 -12.51 38.77 3.94
C LEU A 56 -11.43 38.53 5.01
N PHE A 57 -10.17 38.89 4.75
CA PHE A 57 -9.08 38.66 5.68
C PHE A 57 -9.09 39.69 6.81
N GLU A 58 -8.99 39.21 8.04
CA GLU A 58 -8.80 40.07 9.21
C GLU A 58 -7.32 40.25 9.51
N GLY A 59 -6.55 39.16 9.53
CA GLY A 59 -5.09 39.18 9.63
C GLY A 59 -4.43 38.73 8.33
N LEU A 60 -3.29 39.33 8.01
CA LEU A 60 -2.44 38.99 6.89
C LEU A 60 -1.00 38.78 7.37
N ILE A 61 -0.38 37.68 6.94
CA ILE A 61 1.04 37.40 7.14
C ILE A 61 1.67 37.22 5.76
N LEU A 62 2.68 38.04 5.45
CA LEU A 62 3.44 37.95 4.21
C LEU A 62 4.85 37.43 4.49
N LEU A 63 5.26 36.41 3.75
CA LEU A 63 6.55 35.75 3.89
C LEU A 63 7.38 35.91 2.61
N ARG A 64 8.68 36.20 2.76
CA ARG A 64 9.66 36.25 1.67
C ARG A 64 10.93 35.52 2.11
N GLY A 65 11.33 34.49 1.37
CA GLY A 65 12.55 33.72 1.65
C GLY A 65 12.60 33.10 3.06
N GLY A 66 11.44 32.76 3.63
CA GLY A 66 11.31 32.25 5.00
C GLY A 66 11.29 33.32 6.10
N ALA A 67 11.37 34.61 5.74
CA ALA A 67 11.27 35.72 6.68
C ALA A 67 9.91 36.42 6.58
N VAL A 68 9.37 36.87 7.73
CA VAL A 68 8.16 37.70 7.78
C VAL A 68 8.49 39.10 7.29
N VAL A 69 7.75 39.56 6.28
CA VAL A 69 7.82 40.93 5.74
C VAL A 69 6.74 41.80 6.36
N TYR A 70 5.53 41.25 6.50
CA TYR A 70 4.39 41.93 7.10
C TYR A 70 3.59 40.96 7.97
N GLN A 71 3.09 41.45 9.09
CA GLN A 71 2.14 40.76 9.95
C GLN A 71 1.25 41.80 10.61
N GLY A 72 -0.05 41.70 10.40
CA GLY A 72 -1.02 42.65 10.96
C GLY A 72 -2.37 42.55 10.26
N PRO A 73 -3.27 43.53 10.48
CA PRO A 73 -4.56 43.56 9.82
C PRO A 73 -4.42 43.66 8.29
N ALA A 74 -5.28 42.98 7.53
CA ALA A 74 -5.21 43.04 6.06
C ALA A 74 -5.52 44.44 5.52
N SER A 75 -6.36 45.22 6.21
CA SER A 75 -6.70 46.60 5.87
C SER A 75 -5.53 47.56 5.96
N GLU A 76 -4.58 47.32 6.87
CA GLU A 76 -3.42 48.19 7.10
C GLU A 76 -2.22 47.82 6.23
N ALA A 77 -2.29 46.67 5.53
CA ALA A 77 -1.20 46.18 4.71
C ALA A 77 -0.82 47.20 3.62
N LEU A 78 -1.77 47.74 2.88
CA LEU A 78 -1.49 48.72 1.82
C LEU A 78 -0.78 49.97 2.34
N ALA A 79 -1.21 50.50 3.49
CA ALA A 79 -0.59 51.67 4.11
C ALA A 79 0.87 51.41 4.53
N TYR A 80 1.17 50.19 5.02
CA TYR A 80 2.53 49.79 5.36
C TYR A 80 3.48 49.80 4.16
N PHE A 81 3.02 49.28 3.01
CA PHE A 81 3.81 49.27 1.78
C PHE A 81 3.90 50.65 1.12
N GLU A 82 2.86 51.48 1.21
CA GLU A 82 2.88 52.88 0.76
C GLU A 82 3.93 53.70 1.53
N ASP A 83 3.99 53.56 2.85
CA ASP A 83 4.99 54.21 3.70
C ASP A 83 6.41 53.67 3.42
N ALA A 84 6.54 52.46 2.84
CA ALA A 84 7.81 51.91 2.38
C ALA A 84 8.20 52.40 0.96
N GLY A 85 7.37 53.21 0.31
CA GLY A 85 7.61 53.79 -1.01
C GLY A 85 6.92 53.05 -2.17
N HIS A 86 6.03 52.09 -1.89
CA HIS A 86 5.34 51.28 -2.90
C HIS A 86 3.84 51.59 -2.91
N LYS A 87 3.38 52.36 -3.90
CA LYS A 87 1.96 52.73 -4.03
C LYS A 87 1.20 51.76 -4.93
N CYS A 88 0.06 51.27 -4.43
CA CYS A 88 -0.81 50.38 -5.21
C CYS A 88 -1.60 51.19 -6.27
N PRO A 89 -1.62 50.76 -7.55
CA PRO A 89 -2.50 51.35 -8.56
C PRO A 89 -3.98 51.07 -8.28
N GLU A 90 -4.87 51.97 -8.71
CA GLU A 90 -6.32 51.90 -8.39
C GLU A 90 -7.09 50.72 -8.99
N LEU A 91 -6.59 50.12 -10.08
CA LEU A 91 -7.26 49.03 -10.81
C LEU A 91 -6.53 47.69 -10.68
N THR A 92 -5.60 47.59 -9.75
CA THR A 92 -4.83 46.37 -9.51
C THR A 92 -5.36 45.64 -8.29
N ASN A 93 -5.36 44.31 -8.34
CA ASN A 93 -5.70 43.49 -7.18
C ASN A 93 -4.66 43.72 -6.06
N PRO A 94 -5.07 44.15 -4.85
CA PRO A 94 -4.15 44.39 -3.74
C PRO A 94 -3.28 43.19 -3.41
N ALA A 95 -3.84 41.98 -3.45
CA ALA A 95 -3.09 40.76 -3.15
C ALA A 95 -1.97 40.52 -4.18
N ASP A 96 -2.25 40.74 -5.47
CA ASP A 96 -1.25 40.56 -6.53
C ASP A 96 -0.15 41.62 -6.42
N PHE A 97 -0.53 42.88 -6.19
CA PHE A 97 0.42 43.96 -5.94
C PHE A 97 1.36 43.66 -4.76
N LEU A 98 0.81 43.22 -3.62
CA LEU A 98 1.61 42.88 -2.45
C LEU A 98 2.58 41.73 -2.75
N MET A 99 2.16 40.73 -3.52
CA MET A 99 3.02 39.62 -3.95
C MET A 99 4.12 40.07 -4.91
N ASP A 100 3.82 40.96 -5.85
CA ASP A 100 4.81 41.52 -6.80
C ASP A 100 5.87 42.36 -6.08
N VAL A 101 5.48 43.14 -5.06
CA VAL A 101 6.42 43.95 -4.28
C VAL A 101 7.37 43.10 -3.44
N ILE A 102 6.89 41.99 -2.87
CA ILE A 102 7.74 41.08 -2.08
C ILE A 102 8.55 40.11 -2.95
N MET A 103 8.20 39.93 -4.23
CA MET A 103 8.95 39.14 -5.20
C MET A 103 9.66 40.04 -6.22
N PRO A 104 10.82 40.65 -5.88
CA PRO A 104 11.49 41.51 -6.83
C PRO A 104 11.97 40.71 -8.04
N ASN A 105 11.67 41.22 -9.23
CA ASN A 105 12.34 40.79 -10.44
C ASN A 105 13.84 41.08 -10.33
N SER A 106 14.67 40.15 -10.77
CA SER A 106 16.14 40.18 -10.67
C SER A 106 16.83 41.38 -11.33
N GLY A 107 16.08 42.29 -11.98
CA GLY A 107 16.57 43.52 -12.59
C GLY A 107 16.33 44.82 -11.80
N ASP A 108 15.52 44.83 -10.73
CA ASP A 108 15.05 46.07 -10.09
C ASP A 108 15.63 46.27 -8.68
N MET A 109 16.96 46.39 -8.61
CA MET A 109 17.72 46.72 -7.39
C MET A 109 17.78 48.24 -7.17
N GLY A 110 16.62 48.88 -7.03
CA GLY A 110 16.48 50.30 -6.68
C GLY A 110 16.21 50.50 -5.18
N GLY A 111 16.60 51.65 -4.62
CA GLY A 111 16.57 51.96 -3.16
C GLY A 111 15.26 51.71 -2.39
N SER A 112 14.13 51.49 -3.05
CA SER A 112 12.84 51.14 -2.45
C SER A 112 12.81 49.74 -1.81
N THR A 113 13.61 48.77 -2.27
CA THR A 113 13.72 47.44 -1.62
C THR A 113 14.43 47.53 -0.27
N CYS A 114 15.42 48.43 -0.15
CA CYS A 114 16.18 48.63 1.09
C CYS A 114 15.29 49.17 2.23
N SER A 115 14.37 50.09 1.93
CA SER A 115 13.40 50.64 2.90
C SER A 115 12.47 49.54 3.46
N LEU A 116 11.93 48.69 2.59
CA LEU A 116 11.07 47.57 2.96
C LEU A 116 11.80 46.56 3.86
N ASP A 117 13.02 46.18 3.49
CA ASP A 117 13.82 45.21 4.25
C ASP A 117 14.18 45.73 5.66
N THR A 118 14.41 47.04 5.78
CA THR A 118 14.70 47.70 7.07
C THR A 118 13.46 47.68 7.97
N LYS A 119 12.27 48.03 7.44
CA LYS A 119 11.01 47.96 8.21
C LYS A 119 10.64 46.52 8.57
N ALA A 120 10.81 45.58 7.66
CA ALA A 120 10.60 44.17 7.94
C ALA A 120 11.53 43.65 9.05
N ALA A 121 12.77 44.16 9.15
CA ALA A 121 13.68 43.82 10.24
C ALA A 121 13.20 44.33 11.60
N VAL A 122 12.71 45.57 11.67
CA VAL A 122 12.16 46.16 12.89
C VAL A 122 10.91 45.39 13.34
N LEU A 123 10.00 45.10 12.41
CA LEU A 123 8.79 44.33 12.67
C LEU A 123 9.13 42.94 13.22
N ARG A 124 10.08 42.23 12.60
CA ARG A 124 10.53 40.91 13.10
C ARG A 124 11.04 40.96 14.53
N HIS A 125 11.79 42.01 14.89
CA HIS A 125 12.29 42.17 16.25
C HIS A 125 11.17 42.51 17.25
N GLN A 126 10.16 43.26 16.85
CA GLN A 126 8.96 43.49 17.67
C GLN A 126 8.19 42.18 17.87
N LEU A 127 7.91 41.47 16.78
CA LEU A 127 7.17 40.22 16.81
C LEU A 127 7.84 39.15 17.67
N ALA A 128 9.17 39.04 17.59
CA ALA A 128 9.95 38.12 18.42
C ALA A 128 9.80 38.43 19.92
N ARG A 129 9.72 39.72 20.28
CA ARG A 129 9.46 40.13 21.66
C ARG A 129 8.04 39.76 22.08
N ASP A 130 7.04 40.07 21.27
CA ASP A 130 5.63 39.82 21.60
C ASP A 130 5.34 38.32 21.76
N VAL A 131 5.84 37.49 20.82
CA VAL A 131 5.73 36.03 20.90
C VAL A 131 6.42 35.52 22.17
N SER A 132 7.55 36.08 22.57
CA SER A 132 8.25 35.67 23.80
C SER A 132 7.46 35.98 25.08
N VAL A 133 6.65 37.04 25.08
CA VAL A 133 5.75 37.38 26.19
C VAL A 133 4.60 36.38 26.24
N VAL A 134 3.93 36.15 25.11
CA VAL A 134 2.83 35.18 25.00
C VAL A 134 3.28 33.77 25.40
N TRP A 135 4.50 33.37 25.04
CA TRP A 135 5.04 32.06 25.41
C TRP A 135 5.25 31.91 26.92
N ARG A 136 5.62 32.98 27.63
CA ARG A 136 5.78 32.95 29.10
C ARG A 136 4.46 32.88 29.82
N GLU A 137 3.43 33.50 29.25
CA GLU A 137 2.06 33.51 29.78
C GLU A 137 1.19 32.36 29.24
N ALA A 138 1.78 31.47 28.44
CA ALA A 138 1.06 30.41 27.76
C ALA A 138 0.34 29.52 28.78
N ARG A 139 -0.99 29.51 28.69
CA ARG A 139 -1.84 28.57 29.42
C ARG A 139 -1.49 27.14 28.99
N PRO A 140 -1.69 26.13 29.86
CA PRO A 140 -1.50 24.74 29.46
C PRO A 140 -2.30 24.45 28.18
N PRO A 141 -1.74 23.65 27.26
CA PRO A 141 -2.40 23.35 26.00
C PRO A 141 -3.80 22.82 26.27
N VAL A 142 -4.78 23.27 25.47
CA VAL A 142 -6.13 22.71 25.46
C VAL A 142 -5.99 21.19 25.42
N ALA A 143 -6.63 20.49 26.36
CA ALA A 143 -6.50 19.06 26.52
C ALA A 143 -6.69 18.36 25.16
N LEU A 144 -5.59 17.79 24.64
CA LEU A 144 -5.65 16.98 23.44
C LEU A 144 -6.64 15.85 23.69
N ARG A 145 -7.57 15.70 22.74
CA ARG A 145 -8.77 14.87 22.82
C ARG A 145 -8.50 13.46 23.33
N GLU A 146 -9.45 12.90 24.07
CA GLU A 146 -9.44 11.48 24.46
C GLU A 146 -9.28 10.57 23.24
N VAL A 147 -8.24 9.74 23.27
CA VAL A 147 -7.94 8.79 22.20
C VAL A 147 -8.96 7.66 22.26
N VAL A 148 -9.69 7.45 21.17
CA VAL A 148 -10.64 6.34 21.04
C VAL A 148 -9.88 5.01 21.21
N PRO A 149 -10.41 4.03 21.98
CA PRO A 149 -9.72 2.76 22.21
C PRO A 149 -9.45 1.99 20.91
N TRP A 150 -8.34 1.25 20.88
CA TRP A 150 -7.87 0.50 19.71
C TRP A 150 -8.93 -0.45 19.13
N SER A 151 -9.73 -1.10 19.99
CA SER A 151 -10.79 -2.03 19.54
C SER A 151 -11.83 -1.33 18.68
N ARG A 152 -12.29 -0.12 19.07
CA ARG A 152 -13.23 0.66 18.26
C ARG A 152 -12.59 1.14 16.97
N GLN A 153 -11.33 1.60 17.01
CA GLN A 153 -10.61 1.98 15.80
C GLN A 153 -10.50 0.81 14.82
N PHE A 154 -10.11 -0.36 15.31
CA PHE A 154 -9.99 -1.58 14.52
C PHE A 154 -11.33 -2.00 13.92
N THR A 155 -12.41 -2.05 14.71
CA THR A 155 -13.74 -2.43 14.20
C THR A 155 -14.25 -1.45 13.14
N VAL A 156 -14.10 -0.14 13.37
CA VAL A 156 -14.54 0.88 12.40
C VAL A 156 -13.72 0.82 11.11
N LEU A 157 -12.40 0.64 11.21
CA LEU A 157 -11.54 0.49 10.05
C LEU A 157 -11.89 -0.79 9.27
N LEU A 158 -12.11 -1.90 9.98
CA LEU A 158 -12.51 -3.17 9.37
C LEU A 158 -13.87 -3.06 8.66
N GLU A 159 -14.87 -2.42 9.28
CA GLU A 159 -16.20 -2.21 8.69
C GLU A 159 -16.13 -1.29 7.46
N ARG A 160 -15.34 -0.21 7.54
CA ARG A 160 -15.13 0.71 6.42
C ARG A 160 -14.45 0.00 5.26
N SER A 161 -13.36 -0.72 5.53
CA SER A 161 -12.68 -1.60 4.57
C SER A 161 -13.65 -2.57 3.93
N PHE A 162 -14.51 -3.19 4.73
CA PHE A 162 -15.52 -4.13 4.23
C PHE A 162 -16.49 -3.47 3.25
N LYS A 163 -17.02 -2.30 3.62
CA LYS A 163 -17.94 -1.53 2.78
C LYS A 163 -17.27 -1.05 1.48
N GLU A 164 -16.03 -0.59 1.56
CA GLU A 164 -15.26 -0.12 0.42
C GLU A 164 -15.05 -1.25 -0.59
N LYS A 165 -14.63 -2.43 -0.11
CA LYS A 165 -14.38 -3.59 -0.97
C LYS A 165 -15.64 -4.15 -1.61
N MET A 166 -16.71 -4.28 -0.83
CA MET A 166 -18.01 -4.73 -1.33
C MET A 166 -18.63 -3.76 -2.36
N ARG A 167 -18.29 -2.48 -2.27
CA ARG A 167 -18.73 -1.46 -3.23
C ARG A 167 -17.91 -1.51 -4.53
N GLN A 168 -16.65 -1.92 -4.47
CA GLN A 168 -15.77 -2.15 -5.64
C GLN A 168 -16.09 -3.48 -6.34
N ARG A 169 -17.34 -3.64 -6.79
CA ARG A 169 -17.84 -4.88 -7.41
C ARG A 169 -17.05 -5.28 -8.66
N ASP A 170 -16.57 -4.31 -9.43
CA ASP A 170 -15.82 -4.58 -10.67
C ASP A 170 -14.48 -5.27 -10.39
N VAL A 171 -13.78 -4.86 -9.33
CA VAL A 171 -12.53 -5.50 -8.89
C VAL A 171 -12.80 -6.91 -8.37
N LEU A 172 -13.88 -7.11 -7.62
CA LEU A 172 -14.24 -8.44 -7.12
C LEU A 172 -14.62 -9.38 -8.27
N LEU A 173 -15.41 -8.89 -9.24
CA LEU A 173 -15.85 -9.66 -10.40
C LEU A 173 -14.68 -10.06 -11.30
N THR A 174 -13.76 -9.14 -11.58
CA THR A 174 -12.57 -9.43 -12.38
C THR A 174 -11.67 -10.47 -11.71
N GLN A 175 -11.50 -10.41 -10.39
CA GLN A 175 -10.75 -11.42 -9.64
C GLN A 175 -11.40 -12.79 -9.67
N LEU A 176 -12.73 -12.85 -9.48
CA LEU A 176 -13.48 -14.09 -9.58
C LEU A 176 -13.37 -14.69 -10.98
N ALA A 177 -13.58 -13.87 -12.02
CA ALA A 177 -13.49 -14.29 -13.41
C ALA A 177 -12.09 -14.82 -13.76
N GLN A 178 -11.02 -14.11 -13.35
CA GLN A 178 -9.65 -14.55 -13.54
C GLN A 178 -9.35 -15.88 -12.82
N SER A 179 -9.81 -16.03 -11.57
CA SER A 179 -9.62 -17.25 -10.77
C SER A 179 -10.29 -18.45 -11.42
N VAL A 180 -11.55 -18.31 -11.82
CA VAL A 180 -12.31 -19.36 -12.52
C VAL A 180 -11.68 -19.68 -13.87
N ALA A 181 -11.33 -18.67 -14.67
CA ALA A 181 -10.72 -18.86 -15.98
C ALA A 181 -9.42 -19.64 -15.88
N MET A 182 -8.54 -19.30 -14.93
CA MET A 182 -7.28 -20.01 -14.74
C MET A 182 -7.49 -21.43 -14.18
N ALA A 183 -8.45 -21.63 -13.27
CA ALA A 183 -8.78 -22.96 -12.76
C ALA A 183 -9.27 -23.90 -13.87
N VAL A 184 -10.15 -23.39 -14.75
CA VAL A 184 -10.64 -24.14 -15.92
C VAL A 184 -9.51 -24.38 -16.92
N LEU A 185 -8.65 -23.39 -17.18
CA LEU A 185 -7.51 -23.55 -18.09
C LEU A 185 -6.55 -24.65 -17.60
N ILE A 186 -6.10 -24.57 -16.34
CA ILE A 186 -5.21 -25.59 -15.77
C ILE A 186 -5.91 -26.94 -15.71
N GLY A 187 -7.17 -26.97 -15.28
CA GLY A 187 -7.96 -28.19 -15.15
C GLY A 187 -8.22 -28.90 -16.48
N THR A 188 -8.45 -28.16 -17.56
CA THR A 188 -8.69 -28.73 -18.90
C THR A 188 -7.40 -29.17 -19.58
N VAL A 189 -6.28 -28.46 -19.41
CA VAL A 189 -4.97 -28.89 -19.93
C VAL A 189 -4.51 -30.22 -19.31
N PHE A 190 -4.81 -30.43 -18.03
CA PHE A 190 -4.46 -31.64 -17.28
C PHE A 190 -5.68 -32.50 -16.93
N LEU A 191 -6.70 -32.48 -17.80
CA LEU A 191 -7.98 -33.17 -17.55
C LEU A 191 -7.75 -34.65 -17.25
N GLN A 192 -8.24 -35.10 -16.09
CA GLN A 192 -8.17 -36.48 -15.61
C GLN A 192 -6.80 -37.16 -15.82
N ILE A 193 -5.82 -36.75 -15.02
CA ILE A 193 -4.41 -37.08 -15.21
C ILE A 193 -4.09 -38.58 -15.19
N GLY A 194 -4.94 -39.42 -14.57
CA GLY A 194 -4.77 -40.86 -14.46
C GLY A 194 -3.72 -41.31 -13.43
N THR A 195 -3.39 -42.61 -13.44
CA THR A 195 -2.48 -43.28 -12.49
C THR A 195 -1.25 -43.91 -13.15
N ASN A 196 -0.96 -43.55 -14.40
CA ASN A 196 0.15 -44.12 -15.16
C ASN A 196 1.49 -43.46 -14.79
N GLN A 197 2.62 -44.05 -15.18
CA GLN A 197 3.94 -43.46 -14.91
C GLN A 197 4.12 -42.05 -15.53
N THR A 198 3.58 -41.84 -16.73
CA THR A 198 3.52 -40.51 -17.36
C THR A 198 2.65 -39.53 -16.57
N SER A 199 1.58 -40.02 -15.92
CA SER A 199 0.73 -39.24 -15.03
C SER A 199 1.51 -38.71 -13.83
N THR A 200 2.40 -39.51 -13.23
CA THR A 200 3.27 -39.08 -12.12
C THR A 200 4.17 -37.91 -12.52
N THR A 201 4.71 -37.94 -13.74
CA THR A 201 5.51 -36.82 -14.26
C THR A 201 4.65 -35.59 -14.55
N ARG A 202 3.42 -35.78 -15.04
CA ARG A 202 2.46 -34.69 -15.31
C ARG A 202 1.86 -34.06 -14.04
N ARG A 203 1.84 -34.77 -12.92
CA ARG A 203 1.37 -34.26 -11.61
C ARG A 203 2.24 -33.13 -11.07
N GLN A 204 3.55 -33.13 -11.35
CA GLN A 204 4.46 -32.10 -10.88
C GLN A 204 4.18 -30.69 -11.46
N PRO A 205 4.10 -30.51 -12.79
CA PRO A 205 3.82 -29.20 -13.36
C PRO A 205 2.43 -28.67 -12.99
N VAL A 206 1.40 -29.53 -12.91
CA VAL A 206 0.05 -29.07 -12.53
C VAL A 206 0.01 -28.55 -11.08
N LEU A 207 0.65 -29.25 -10.14
CA LEU A 207 0.75 -28.78 -8.75
C LEU A 207 1.52 -27.47 -8.65
N PHE A 208 2.63 -27.36 -9.38
CA PHE A 208 3.43 -26.14 -9.42
C PHE A 208 2.67 -24.95 -10.03
N PHE A 209 1.95 -25.15 -11.15
CA PHE A 209 1.12 -24.10 -11.75
C PHE A 209 -0.02 -23.65 -10.83
N CYS A 210 -0.64 -24.58 -10.10
CA CYS A 210 -1.63 -24.23 -9.07
C CYS A 210 -1.04 -23.31 -8.00
N VAL A 211 0.17 -23.62 -7.51
CA VAL A 211 0.88 -22.80 -6.50
C VAL A 211 1.28 -21.43 -7.04
N ILE A 212 1.88 -21.37 -8.24
CA ILE A 212 2.29 -20.10 -8.87
C ILE A 212 1.10 -19.16 -9.08
N ASN A 213 -0.04 -19.71 -9.51
CA ASN A 213 -1.24 -18.92 -9.76
C ASN A 213 -1.71 -18.18 -8.50
N GLN A 214 -1.55 -18.77 -7.31
CA GLN A 214 -1.89 -18.08 -6.05
C GLN A 214 -1.06 -16.82 -5.82
N GLY A 215 0.17 -16.77 -6.35
CA GLY A 215 1.03 -15.59 -6.28
C GLY A 215 0.60 -14.42 -7.17
N MET A 216 -0.12 -14.68 -8.26
CA MET A 216 -0.58 -13.63 -9.19
C MET A 216 -1.68 -12.74 -8.58
N PHE A 217 -2.53 -13.30 -7.73
CA PHE A 217 -3.62 -12.55 -7.08
C PHE A 217 -3.13 -11.57 -6.01
N GLY A 218 -1.97 -11.85 -5.39
CA GLY A 218 -1.38 -11.01 -4.36
C GLY A 218 -0.72 -9.73 -4.88
N ALA A 219 -0.27 -9.72 -6.14
CA ALA A 219 0.47 -8.59 -6.72
C ALA A 219 -0.41 -7.36 -7.03
N LEU A 220 -1.73 -7.53 -7.16
CA LEU A 220 -2.67 -6.48 -7.57
C LEU A 220 -3.30 -5.72 -6.39
N GLN A 221 -3.06 -6.13 -5.13
CA GLN A 221 -3.71 -5.52 -3.97
C GLN A 221 -2.70 -5.10 -2.91
N ILE A 222 -2.51 -3.79 -2.78
CA ILE A 222 -1.68 -3.14 -1.74
C ILE A 222 -2.49 -2.97 -0.43
N THR A 223 -3.77 -3.36 -0.40
CA THR A 223 -4.63 -3.16 0.77
C THR A 223 -4.50 -4.28 1.80
N ALA A 224 -4.51 -3.90 3.09
CA ALA A 224 -4.36 -4.77 4.26
C ALA A 224 -5.55 -5.73 4.53
N GLU A 225 -6.32 -6.08 3.49
CA GLU A 225 -7.63 -6.70 3.59
C GLU A 225 -7.58 -8.20 3.26
N THR A 226 -6.71 -8.92 3.96
CA THR A 226 -6.36 -10.31 3.67
C THR A 226 -7.53 -11.28 3.83
N LEU A 227 -8.58 -10.89 4.56
CA LEU A 227 -9.76 -11.72 4.81
C LEU A 227 -10.64 -11.88 3.55
N PHE A 228 -10.68 -10.87 2.68
CA PHE A 228 -11.49 -10.88 1.46
C PHE A 228 -10.91 -11.72 0.33
N GLN A 229 -9.61 -12.00 0.41
CA GLN A 229 -8.93 -12.79 -0.60
C GLN A 229 -9.07 -14.29 -0.36
N LEU A 230 -9.51 -14.72 0.83
CA LEU A 230 -9.65 -16.14 1.19
C LEU A 230 -10.61 -16.96 0.31
N PRO A 231 -11.75 -16.42 -0.19
CA PRO A 231 -12.66 -17.21 -1.02
C PRO A 231 -12.07 -17.59 -2.38
N MET A 232 -11.17 -16.77 -2.95
CA MET A 232 -10.60 -17.00 -4.29
C MET A 232 -9.78 -18.28 -4.43
N PRO A 233 -8.79 -18.58 -3.56
CA PRO A 233 -8.05 -19.85 -3.59
C PRO A 233 -8.96 -21.05 -3.31
N VAL A 234 -10.02 -20.88 -2.52
CA VAL A 234 -10.99 -21.95 -2.25
C VAL A 234 -11.80 -22.30 -3.50
N ILE A 235 -12.35 -21.30 -4.19
CA ILE A 235 -13.09 -21.48 -5.45
C ILE A 235 -12.17 -22.09 -6.52
N PHE A 236 -10.93 -21.58 -6.64
CA PHE A 236 -9.92 -22.14 -7.53
C PHE A 236 -9.67 -23.63 -7.23
N SER A 237 -9.49 -23.98 -5.95
CA SER A 237 -9.21 -25.34 -5.51
C SER A 237 -10.36 -26.29 -5.80
N ILE A 238 -11.60 -25.87 -5.56
CA ILE A 238 -12.81 -26.65 -5.87
C ILE A 238 -12.84 -26.98 -7.36
N ILE A 239 -12.56 -26.03 -8.25
CA ILE A 239 -12.64 -26.27 -9.69
C ILE A 239 -11.46 -27.15 -10.16
N VAL A 240 -10.23 -26.76 -9.84
CA VAL A 240 -9.04 -27.41 -10.42
C VAL A 240 -8.82 -28.82 -9.89
N TYR A 241 -9.11 -29.08 -8.61
CA TYR A 241 -8.83 -30.37 -7.98
C TYR A 241 -9.62 -31.52 -8.64
N TRP A 242 -10.91 -31.27 -8.88
CA TRP A 242 -11.80 -32.25 -9.49
C TRP A 242 -11.63 -32.34 -11.01
N LEU A 243 -11.34 -31.23 -11.71
CA LEU A 243 -11.06 -31.28 -13.15
C LEU A 243 -9.78 -32.07 -13.47
N VAL A 244 -8.72 -31.87 -12.70
CA VAL A 244 -7.44 -32.59 -12.90
C VAL A 244 -7.56 -34.07 -12.51
N GLY A 245 -8.44 -34.42 -11.57
CA GLY A 245 -8.57 -35.79 -11.06
C GLY A 245 -7.43 -36.16 -10.11
N LEU A 246 -7.12 -35.27 -9.16
CA LEU A 246 -6.23 -35.56 -8.03
C LEU A 246 -6.86 -36.62 -7.10
N GLN A 247 -6.10 -37.15 -6.13
CA GLN A 247 -6.57 -38.23 -5.26
C GLN A 247 -7.92 -37.87 -4.58
N ALA A 248 -8.98 -38.65 -4.83
CA ALA A 248 -10.34 -38.35 -4.38
C ALA A 248 -10.57 -38.69 -2.88
N VAL A 249 -9.71 -38.20 -1.99
CA VAL A 249 -9.81 -38.36 -0.54
C VAL A 249 -10.05 -37.00 0.11
N ALA A 250 -11.05 -36.92 0.99
CA ALA A 250 -11.47 -35.65 1.59
C ALA A 250 -10.35 -34.93 2.36
N SER A 251 -9.52 -35.66 3.11
CA SER A 251 -8.38 -35.08 3.84
C SER A 251 -7.35 -34.47 2.89
N LYS A 252 -7.06 -35.13 1.76
CA LYS A 252 -6.12 -34.66 0.74
C LYS A 252 -6.62 -33.38 0.07
N PHE A 253 -7.92 -33.28 -0.23
CA PHE A 253 -8.54 -32.07 -0.77
C PHE A 253 -8.46 -30.88 0.21
N ILE A 254 -8.75 -31.12 1.49
CA ILE A 254 -8.69 -30.07 2.52
C ILE A 254 -7.27 -29.56 2.68
N ILE A 255 -6.28 -30.46 2.78
CA ILE A 255 -4.86 -30.09 2.90
C ILE A 255 -4.43 -29.28 1.67
N PHE A 256 -4.75 -29.74 0.46
CA PHE A 256 -4.47 -29.00 -0.78
C PHE A 256 -5.06 -27.58 -0.75
N THR A 257 -6.32 -27.44 -0.36
CA THR A 257 -7.00 -26.15 -0.27
C THR A 257 -6.36 -25.24 0.79
N CYS A 258 -5.97 -25.78 1.93
CA CYS A 258 -5.24 -25.04 2.97
C CYS A 258 -3.90 -24.51 2.46
N PHE A 259 -3.15 -25.30 1.69
CA PHE A 259 -1.91 -24.84 1.07
C PHE A 259 -2.14 -23.75 0.00
N MET A 260 -3.21 -23.84 -0.79
CA MET A 260 -3.57 -22.77 -1.73
C MET A 260 -3.88 -21.45 -1.01
N VAL A 261 -4.60 -21.52 0.11
CA VAL A 261 -4.88 -20.35 0.98
C VAL A 261 -3.60 -19.80 1.60
N LEU A 262 -2.75 -20.65 2.19
CA LEU A 262 -1.48 -20.24 2.80
C LEU A 262 -0.52 -19.62 1.79
N CYS A 263 -0.45 -20.18 0.58
CA CYS A 263 0.37 -19.65 -0.51
C CYS A 263 -0.12 -18.26 -0.94
N SER A 264 -1.45 -18.08 -1.08
CA SER A 264 -2.06 -16.79 -1.39
C SER A 264 -1.80 -15.74 -0.30
N LEU A 265 -1.93 -16.12 0.98
CA LEU A 265 -1.61 -15.26 2.12
C LEU A 265 -0.11 -14.91 2.21
N SER A 266 0.77 -15.84 1.82
CA SER A 266 2.22 -15.60 1.80
C SER A 266 2.59 -14.60 0.70
N ALA A 267 2.04 -14.77 -0.50
CA ALA A 267 2.25 -13.85 -1.61
C ALA A 267 1.79 -12.42 -1.28
N THR A 268 0.62 -12.28 -0.67
CA THR A 268 0.08 -10.96 -0.28
C THR A 268 0.89 -10.32 0.84
N SER A 269 1.41 -11.12 1.77
CA SER A 269 2.28 -10.63 2.85
C SER A 269 3.63 -10.13 2.32
N LEU A 270 4.20 -10.80 1.32
CA LEU A 270 5.39 -10.32 0.61
C LEU A 270 5.11 -9.02 -0.16
N ALA A 271 3.96 -8.92 -0.85
CA ALA A 271 3.56 -7.71 -1.56
C ALA A 271 3.41 -6.51 -0.61
N LEU A 272 2.78 -6.70 0.55
CA LEU A 272 2.66 -5.68 1.59
C LEU A 272 4.03 -5.28 2.16
N PHE A 273 4.92 -6.25 2.38
CA PHE A 273 6.28 -5.97 2.83
C PHE A 273 7.04 -5.07 1.85
N VAL A 274 7.08 -5.44 0.56
CA VAL A 274 7.77 -4.63 -0.47
C VAL A 274 7.15 -3.25 -0.56
N SER A 275 5.81 -3.18 -0.60
CA SER A 275 5.08 -1.92 -0.74
C SER A 275 5.28 -0.99 0.46
N ALA A 276 5.40 -1.54 1.67
CA ALA A 276 5.64 -0.76 2.88
C ALA A 276 7.09 -0.25 3.01
N TRP A 277 8.02 -0.72 2.19
CA TRP A 277 9.43 -0.33 2.24
C TRP A 277 9.87 0.52 1.03
N CYS A 278 9.16 0.43 -0.08
CA CYS A 278 9.41 1.22 -1.28
C CYS A 278 8.72 2.59 -1.20
N ARG A 279 9.49 3.69 -1.28
CA ARG A 279 9.01 5.08 -1.13
C ARG A 279 7.97 5.54 -2.17
N THR A 280 7.93 4.90 -3.33
CA THR A 280 7.00 5.22 -4.42
C THR A 280 6.32 3.97 -4.92
N THR A 281 5.10 4.12 -5.43
CA THR A 281 4.33 3.03 -6.02
C THR A 281 5.03 2.43 -7.24
N ASP A 282 5.71 3.25 -8.03
CA ASP A 282 6.41 2.80 -9.25
C ASP A 282 7.59 1.88 -8.93
N LEU A 283 8.32 2.20 -7.85
CA LEU A 283 9.39 1.33 -7.36
C LEU A 283 8.83 0.00 -6.86
N SER A 284 7.73 0.02 -6.09
CA SER A 284 7.07 -1.18 -5.59
C SER A 284 6.64 -2.12 -6.71
N VAL A 285 6.00 -1.57 -7.76
CA VAL A 285 5.52 -2.33 -8.92
C VAL A 285 6.66 -2.94 -9.73
N THR A 286 7.85 -2.33 -9.68
CA THR A 286 9.05 -2.86 -10.37
C THR A 286 9.76 -3.95 -9.55
N VAL A 287 9.88 -3.75 -8.23
CA VAL A 287 10.63 -4.65 -7.33
C VAL A 287 9.83 -5.92 -7.00
N LEU A 288 8.52 -5.81 -6.83
CA LEU A 288 7.68 -6.93 -6.41
C LEU A 288 7.70 -8.12 -7.40
N PRO A 289 7.54 -7.94 -8.72
CA PRO A 289 7.62 -9.03 -9.68
C PRO A 289 8.97 -9.75 -9.64
N LEU A 290 10.09 -9.01 -9.49
CA LEU A 290 11.42 -9.60 -9.37
C LEU A 290 11.52 -10.51 -8.13
N ALA A 291 11.03 -10.03 -6.99
CA ALA A 291 11.01 -10.83 -5.76
C ALA A 291 10.13 -12.10 -5.90
N LEU A 292 8.98 -11.99 -6.56
CA LEU A 292 8.10 -13.12 -6.84
C LEU A 292 8.75 -14.14 -7.79
N GLU A 293 9.46 -13.70 -8.83
CA GLU A 293 10.15 -14.59 -9.77
C GLU A 293 11.32 -15.34 -9.11
N ILE A 294 12.07 -14.71 -8.21
CA ILE A 294 13.11 -15.39 -7.44
C ILE A 294 12.48 -16.51 -6.60
N CYS A 295 11.37 -16.24 -5.90
CA CYS A 295 10.66 -17.27 -5.15
C CYS A 295 10.15 -18.40 -6.06
N ARG A 296 9.66 -18.09 -7.26
CA ARG A 296 9.17 -19.09 -8.23
C ARG A 296 10.30 -19.97 -8.76
N LEU A 297 11.43 -19.38 -9.13
CA LEU A 297 12.59 -20.09 -9.67
C LEU A 297 13.12 -21.11 -8.65
N PHE A 298 13.23 -20.72 -7.39
CA PHE A 298 13.63 -21.58 -6.28
C PHE A 298 12.42 -22.23 -5.58
N GLY A 299 11.33 -22.48 -6.31
CA GLY A 299 10.11 -23.09 -5.79
C GLY A 299 10.12 -24.62 -5.75
N GLY A 300 11.26 -25.28 -6.00
CA GLY A 300 11.42 -26.74 -5.94
C GLY A 300 11.02 -27.53 -7.19
N PHE A 301 10.31 -26.93 -8.16
CA PHE A 301 9.96 -27.61 -9.42
C PHE A 301 11.06 -27.50 -10.49
N PHE A 302 11.54 -26.29 -10.79
CA PHE A 302 12.57 -26.08 -11.81
C PHE A 302 13.93 -26.61 -11.39
N LEU A 303 14.30 -26.39 -10.12
CA LEU A 303 15.46 -26.98 -9.48
C LEU A 303 14.99 -27.79 -8.26
N PRO A 304 14.81 -29.11 -8.40
CA PRO A 304 14.53 -29.99 -7.29
C PRO A 304 15.62 -29.91 -6.21
N PRO A 305 15.27 -30.04 -4.91
CA PRO A 305 16.23 -30.01 -3.80
C PRO A 305 17.42 -30.98 -3.99
N ALA A 306 17.18 -32.16 -4.57
CA ALA A 306 18.23 -33.16 -4.84
C ALA A 306 19.31 -32.67 -5.83
N SER A 307 18.97 -31.74 -6.72
CA SER A 307 19.87 -31.19 -7.74
C SER A 307 20.37 -29.78 -7.41
N LEU A 308 19.97 -29.22 -6.27
CA LEU A 308 20.27 -27.84 -5.90
C LEU A 308 21.75 -27.71 -5.48
N PRO A 309 22.53 -26.83 -6.11
CA PRO A 309 23.89 -26.57 -5.68
C PRO A 309 23.94 -25.98 -4.26
N LYS A 310 24.89 -26.44 -3.45
CA LYS A 310 24.99 -26.07 -2.01
C LYS A 310 25.01 -24.56 -1.73
N TYR A 311 25.49 -23.75 -2.68
CA TYR A 311 25.56 -22.30 -2.55
C TYR A 311 24.21 -21.58 -2.65
N PHE A 312 23.17 -22.18 -3.25
CA PHE A 312 21.83 -21.58 -3.40
C PHE A 312 20.79 -22.08 -2.39
N VAL A 313 21.19 -22.94 -1.44
CA VAL A 313 20.28 -23.54 -0.44
C VAL A 313 19.54 -22.48 0.41
N TRP A 314 20.15 -21.34 0.66
CA TRP A 314 19.52 -20.26 1.44
C TRP A 314 18.40 -19.53 0.67
N LEU A 315 18.53 -19.39 -0.66
CA LEU A 315 17.50 -18.78 -1.51
C LEU A 315 16.27 -19.69 -1.61
N ASP A 316 16.52 -20.98 -1.75
CA ASP A 316 15.52 -22.03 -1.68
C ASP A 316 14.77 -22.02 -0.33
N ALA A 317 15.49 -21.89 0.79
CA ALA A 317 14.88 -21.77 2.12
C ALA A 317 14.08 -20.47 2.34
N LEU A 318 14.32 -19.41 1.56
CA LEU A 318 13.57 -18.16 1.67
C LEU A 318 12.26 -18.19 0.86
N SER A 319 12.14 -19.13 -0.09
CA SER A 319 10.99 -19.20 -0.99
C SER A 319 9.74 -19.77 -0.31
N TYR A 320 8.68 -18.96 -0.18
CA TYR A 320 7.37 -19.46 0.22
C TYR A 320 6.75 -20.40 -0.84
N VAL A 321 7.16 -20.29 -2.11
CA VAL A 321 6.66 -21.16 -3.20
C VAL A 321 7.15 -22.58 -2.99
N LYS A 322 8.41 -22.75 -2.54
CA LYS A 322 8.98 -24.07 -2.20
C LYS A 322 8.11 -24.82 -1.21
N TYR A 323 7.87 -24.22 -0.04
CA TYR A 323 7.10 -24.88 1.02
C TYR A 323 5.65 -25.16 0.60
N SER A 324 5.07 -24.30 -0.24
CA SER A 324 3.75 -24.52 -0.81
C SER A 324 3.74 -25.71 -1.77
N TYR A 325 4.72 -25.79 -2.66
CA TYR A 325 4.85 -26.86 -3.66
C TYR A 325 5.23 -28.21 -3.04
N GLU A 326 6.19 -28.24 -2.12
CA GLU A 326 6.56 -29.45 -1.36
C GLU A 326 5.37 -29.97 -0.57
N GLY A 327 4.63 -29.10 0.12
CA GLY A 327 3.44 -29.47 0.89
C GLY A 327 2.34 -30.13 0.05
N VAL A 328 1.99 -29.53 -1.09
CA VAL A 328 0.98 -30.13 -2.00
C VAL A 328 1.49 -31.38 -2.70
N SER A 329 2.79 -31.46 -3.01
CA SER A 329 3.39 -32.63 -3.65
C SER A 329 3.46 -33.82 -2.70
N LEU A 330 3.87 -33.62 -1.45
CA LEU A 330 3.82 -34.66 -0.42
C LEU A 330 2.39 -35.12 -0.17
N ASN A 331 1.43 -34.19 -0.11
CA ASN A 331 0.02 -34.54 0.03
C ASN A 331 -0.47 -35.43 -1.12
N GLU A 332 -0.17 -35.08 -2.38
CA GLU A 332 -0.66 -35.80 -3.55
C GLU A 332 0.08 -37.11 -3.85
N LEU A 333 1.36 -37.21 -3.52
CA LEU A 333 2.18 -38.40 -3.80
C LEU A 333 2.10 -39.45 -2.70
N ASP A 334 1.80 -39.04 -1.46
CA ASP A 334 1.61 -39.96 -0.35
C ASP A 334 0.44 -40.93 -0.62
N GLY A 335 0.72 -42.22 -0.49
CA GLY A 335 -0.23 -43.31 -0.77
C GLY A 335 -0.54 -43.55 -2.26
N LEU A 336 0.09 -42.84 -3.19
CA LEU A 336 -0.18 -43.00 -4.62
C LEU A 336 0.43 -44.30 -5.16
N VAL A 337 -0.41 -45.18 -5.70
CA VAL A 337 0.01 -46.39 -6.43
C VAL A 337 0.04 -46.08 -7.92
N VAL A 338 1.17 -46.37 -8.57
CA VAL A 338 1.40 -46.05 -9.98
C VAL A 338 1.44 -47.34 -10.80
N THR A 339 0.65 -47.36 -11.88
CA THR A 339 0.60 -48.49 -12.82
C THR A 339 1.46 -48.20 -14.05
N CYS A 340 2.25 -49.17 -14.50
CA CYS A 340 3.00 -49.05 -15.77
C CYS A 340 2.21 -49.67 -16.93
N THR A 341 2.13 -48.97 -18.06
CA THR A 341 1.66 -49.56 -19.32
C THR A 341 2.76 -50.39 -19.99
N PRO A 342 2.44 -51.33 -20.90
CA PRO A 342 3.43 -52.15 -21.62
C PRO A 342 4.58 -51.38 -22.29
N SER A 343 4.31 -50.13 -22.71
CA SER A 343 5.28 -49.21 -23.32
C SER A 343 6.22 -48.50 -22.33
N GLN A 344 5.98 -48.63 -21.02
CA GLN A 344 6.68 -47.91 -19.95
C GLN A 344 7.57 -48.83 -19.09
N LEU A 345 7.58 -50.13 -19.37
CA LEU A 345 8.45 -51.06 -18.65
C LEU A 345 9.91 -50.89 -19.08
N ALA A 346 10.82 -51.09 -18.12
CA ALA A 346 12.23 -51.22 -18.41
C ALA A 346 12.49 -52.42 -19.35
N PRO A 347 13.67 -52.50 -20.00
CA PRO A 347 14.07 -53.66 -20.80
C PRO A 347 13.93 -54.99 -20.04
N ASP A 348 14.04 -54.93 -18.71
CA ASP A 348 13.98 -56.06 -17.78
C ASP A 348 12.53 -56.45 -17.40
N GLY A 349 11.53 -55.77 -17.96
CA GLY A 349 10.11 -56.01 -17.66
C GLY A 349 9.66 -55.48 -16.30
N SER A 350 10.47 -54.69 -15.60
CA SER A 350 10.11 -54.04 -14.34
C SER A 350 9.58 -52.61 -14.54
N CYS A 351 8.62 -52.19 -13.70
CA CYS A 351 8.14 -50.81 -13.68
C CYS A 351 9.14 -49.91 -12.92
N PRO A 352 9.68 -48.84 -13.53
CA PRO A 352 10.71 -48.01 -12.89
C PRO A 352 10.22 -47.21 -11.67
N ILE A 353 8.93 -46.85 -11.65
CA ILE A 353 8.29 -46.12 -10.55
C ILE A 353 6.93 -46.76 -10.28
N THR A 354 6.79 -47.40 -9.12
CA THR A 354 5.56 -48.10 -8.70
C THR A 354 4.80 -47.35 -7.60
N SER A 355 5.45 -46.40 -6.93
CA SER A 355 4.87 -45.63 -5.82
C SER A 355 5.22 -44.15 -5.89
N GLY A 356 4.32 -43.31 -5.39
CA GLY A 356 4.59 -41.89 -5.16
C GLY A 356 5.77 -41.64 -4.22
N GLN A 357 6.06 -42.54 -3.27
CA GLN A 357 7.20 -42.40 -2.36
C GLN A 357 8.54 -42.41 -3.11
N GLN A 358 8.69 -43.28 -4.11
CA GLN A 358 9.89 -43.29 -4.95
C GLN A 358 10.08 -41.98 -5.72
N THR A 359 8.96 -41.29 -6.05
CA THR A 359 9.01 -39.97 -6.70
C THR A 359 9.45 -38.88 -5.72
N ILE A 360 8.96 -38.94 -4.47
CA ILE A 360 9.39 -38.04 -3.38
C ILE A 360 10.89 -38.16 -3.15
N ASP A 361 11.39 -39.39 -3.02
CA ASP A 361 12.80 -39.66 -2.76
C ASP A 361 13.69 -39.22 -3.92
N LYS A 362 13.25 -39.46 -5.16
CA LYS A 362 13.96 -39.04 -6.38
C LYS A 362 14.10 -37.52 -6.49
N LEU A 363 13.08 -36.78 -6.09
CA LEU A 363 13.07 -35.31 -6.16
C LEU A 363 13.69 -34.66 -4.91
N GLY A 364 13.87 -35.41 -3.83
CA GLY A 364 14.36 -34.89 -2.55
C GLY A 364 13.33 -34.08 -1.78
N LEU A 365 12.03 -34.31 -2.00
CA LEU A 365 10.93 -33.54 -1.38
C LEU A 365 10.66 -33.92 0.08
N GLY A 366 11.39 -34.90 0.64
CA GLY A 366 11.18 -35.44 1.99
C GLY A 366 11.92 -34.72 3.13
N TYR A 367 12.60 -33.59 2.86
CA TYR A 367 13.37 -32.88 3.90
C TYR A 367 12.49 -32.31 5.02
N ILE A 368 11.28 -31.87 4.69
CA ILE A 368 10.29 -31.32 5.62
C ILE A 368 8.97 -32.07 5.45
N ASN A 369 8.28 -32.33 6.56
CA ASN A 369 6.95 -32.93 6.52
C ASN A 369 5.87 -31.89 6.16
N ILE A 370 4.68 -32.35 5.77
CA ILE A 370 3.55 -31.49 5.37
C ILE A 370 3.27 -30.39 6.41
N TRP A 371 3.27 -30.72 7.71
CA TRP A 371 3.01 -29.76 8.77
C TRP A 371 4.14 -28.75 8.98
N GLY A 372 5.40 -29.17 8.82
CA GLY A 372 6.55 -28.29 8.88
C GLY A 372 6.54 -27.28 7.72
N ALA A 373 6.10 -27.70 6.53
CA ALA A 373 5.93 -26.80 5.40
C ALA A 373 4.82 -25.76 5.68
N ALA A 374 3.69 -26.18 6.27
CA ALA A 374 2.63 -25.25 6.69
C ALA A 374 3.11 -24.26 7.77
N LEU A 375 3.87 -24.73 8.76
CA LEU A 375 4.45 -23.86 9.80
C LEU A 375 5.47 -22.87 9.22
N ALA A 376 6.30 -23.29 8.26
CA ALA A 376 7.24 -22.41 7.56
C ALA A 376 6.49 -21.27 6.83
N LEU A 377 5.38 -21.59 6.16
CA LEU A 377 4.52 -20.58 5.51
C LEU A 377 3.90 -19.61 6.52
N ILE A 378 3.37 -20.12 7.64
CA ILE A 378 2.82 -19.27 8.71
C ILE A 378 3.90 -18.35 9.29
N GLY A 379 5.10 -18.89 9.54
CA GLY A 379 6.25 -18.12 9.99
C GLY A 379 6.63 -17.01 9.00
N PHE A 380 6.69 -17.33 7.71
CA PHE A 380 6.93 -16.38 6.64
C PHE A 380 5.89 -15.24 6.62
N ILE A 381 4.60 -15.57 6.74
CA ILE A 381 3.50 -14.59 6.81
C ILE A 381 3.69 -13.66 8.01
N ILE A 382 3.96 -14.20 9.20
CA ILE A 382 4.12 -13.40 10.43
C ILE A 382 5.32 -12.46 10.29
N VAL A 383 6.47 -12.97 9.83
CA VAL A 383 7.71 -12.18 9.70
C VAL A 383 7.53 -11.07 8.67
N THR A 384 7.04 -11.38 7.47
CA THR A 384 6.85 -10.37 6.42
C THR A 384 5.84 -9.30 6.81
N ARG A 385 4.74 -9.66 7.50
CA ARG A 385 3.79 -8.67 8.03
C ARG A 385 4.34 -7.83 9.17
N ALA A 386 5.14 -8.42 10.06
CA ALA A 386 5.82 -7.65 11.10
C ALA A 386 6.80 -6.63 10.51
N LEU A 387 7.56 -7.04 9.48
CA LEU A 387 8.45 -6.14 8.75
C LEU A 387 7.67 -5.05 7.99
N ALA A 388 6.53 -5.38 7.39
CA ALA A 388 5.66 -4.40 6.75
C ALA A 388 5.16 -3.36 7.77
N TYR A 389 4.73 -3.80 8.95
CA TYR A 389 4.32 -2.93 10.05
C TYR A 389 5.45 -1.99 10.50
N VAL A 390 6.68 -2.50 10.61
CA VAL A 390 7.86 -1.67 10.91
C VAL A 390 8.11 -0.64 9.81
N GLY A 391 7.99 -1.04 8.54
CA GLY A 391 8.13 -0.15 7.38
C GLY A 391 7.18 1.04 7.47
N VAL A 392 5.87 0.79 7.64
CA VAL A 392 4.86 1.85 7.77
C VAL A 392 5.12 2.77 8.96
N ARG A 393 5.62 2.25 10.08
CA ARG A 393 5.83 3.04 11.31
C ARG A 393 7.13 3.86 11.31
N LYS A 394 8.16 3.40 10.60
CA LYS A 394 9.51 4.00 10.63
C LYS A 394 9.82 4.85 9.41
N ILE A 395 9.22 4.55 8.26
CA ILE A 395 9.42 5.32 7.04
C ILE A 395 8.51 6.53 7.10
N LYS A 396 9.11 7.72 7.08
CA LYS A 396 8.39 8.97 6.82
C LYS A 396 8.17 9.03 5.32
N TRP A 397 6.90 8.91 4.93
CA TRP A 397 6.42 9.00 3.56
C TRP A 397 6.37 10.46 3.11
#